data_AF-L8H9S6-F1
#
_entry.id   AF-L8H9S6-F1
#
_cell.length_a   1.000
_cell.length_b   1.000
_cell.length_c   1.000
_cell.angle_alpha   90.00
_cell.angle_beta   90.00
_cell.angle_gamma   90.00
#
_symmetry.space_group_name_H-M   'P 1'
#
loop_
_entity.id
_entity.type
_entity.pdbx_description
1 polymer ?
#
loop_
_entity_poly.entity_id
_entity_poly.type
_entity_poly.pdbx_seq_one_letter_code
_entity_poly.pdbx_strand_id
1 'polypeptide(L)'
;MVLENDTTGNASTRVDTTLTTSTSTSTSSSSSTATTTTRQKRTTTHTVESQNADGGGDYQRTSTTSTSTLVERKAPYHGPRPQQQQHEEVDSEEEEVEWVTDIDELAELFERREPLGRRRVRGICGRVTKGRTEDDFRLLSDEPNKRLSWVVGPDGLERLCGKSPRDIMLAIGKDTPWLRRTLDEGYRFRLCLFPEVQARQATWDGVFELVRDTFPEAWPKVAPHIHLLPKYTLEEVQERFTEFDICASFLEGRDHHHYMTLERYLESSGTLGHTRAFLYHEIGLTHLFHGDGFTRTEDGQVGLREYLVPNRPLSSFSKYRTVELPLDLAELPPEEVIPDP
;
A
#
# COMPACT_ATOMS: atom_id res chain seq x y z
N MET A 1 -6.04 -52.40 26.82
CA MET A 1 -6.38 -51.16 27.52
C MET A 1 -6.89 -50.21 26.45
N VAL A 2 -8.21 -50.14 26.35
CA VAL A 2 -8.95 -49.27 25.43
C VAL A 2 -9.13 -47.95 26.16
N LEU A 3 -8.75 -46.84 25.53
CA LEU A 3 -9.13 -45.52 25.99
C LEU A 3 -9.88 -44.85 24.83
N GLU A 4 -11.19 -44.78 25.04
CA GLU A 4 -12.15 -43.94 24.34
C GLU A 4 -11.77 -42.47 24.59
N ASN A 5 -11.92 -41.61 23.58
CA ASN A 5 -11.94 -40.17 23.79
C ASN A 5 -13.13 -39.56 23.07
N ASP A 6 -13.87 -38.79 23.86
CA ASP A 6 -15.15 -38.16 23.59
C ASP A 6 -15.14 -37.22 22.39
N THR A 7 -16.28 -37.25 21.68
CA THR A 7 -16.62 -36.36 20.58
C THR A 7 -17.44 -35.19 21.15
N THR A 8 -16.90 -33.98 21.19
CA THR A 8 -17.68 -32.76 21.45
C THR A 8 -18.18 -32.19 20.13
N GLY A 9 -19.50 -32.21 19.94
CA GLY A 9 -20.18 -31.64 18.77
C GLY A 9 -20.25 -30.12 18.86
N ASN A 10 -19.76 -29.42 17.83
CA ASN A 10 -19.95 -27.98 17.66
C ASN A 10 -21.35 -27.68 17.10
N ALA A 11 -22.10 -26.82 17.79
CA ALA A 11 -23.34 -26.25 17.28
C ALA A 11 -23.04 -25.30 16.10
N SER A 12 -23.74 -25.51 14.98
CA SER A 12 -23.63 -24.68 13.78
C SER A 12 -24.82 -23.75 13.68
N THR A 13 -24.59 -22.43 13.78
CA THR A 13 -25.61 -21.41 13.53
C THR A 13 -25.62 -21.07 12.04
N ARG A 14 -26.71 -21.38 11.35
CA ARG A 14 -26.90 -21.02 9.93
C ARG A 14 -27.72 -19.74 9.85
N VAL A 15 -27.14 -18.69 9.29
CA VAL A 15 -27.81 -17.40 9.06
C VAL A 15 -28.11 -17.28 7.57
N ASP A 16 -29.37 -17.49 7.18
CA ASP A 16 -29.81 -17.26 5.80
C ASP A 16 -30.34 -15.83 5.67
N THR A 17 -29.64 -14.99 4.91
CA THR A 17 -30.05 -13.60 4.64
C THR A 17 -30.72 -13.52 3.27
N THR A 18 -32.02 -13.21 3.25
CA THR A 18 -32.76 -13.02 1.99
C THR A 18 -33.02 -11.54 1.77
N LEU A 19 -32.44 -10.95 0.72
CA LEU A 19 -32.63 -9.54 0.39
C LEU A 19 -33.68 -9.39 -0.73
N THR A 20 -34.84 -8.81 -0.42
CA THR A 20 -35.91 -8.59 -1.42
C THR A 20 -36.06 -7.10 -1.66
N THR A 21 -35.83 -6.63 -2.89
CA THR A 21 -36.01 -5.21 -3.25
C THR A 21 -37.21 -5.06 -4.16
N SER A 22 -38.23 -4.33 -3.72
CA SER A 22 -39.40 -3.96 -4.53
C SER A 22 -39.44 -2.45 -4.74
N THR A 23 -39.60 -2.02 -5.99
CA THR A 23 -39.70 -0.59 -6.36
C THR A 23 -41.09 -0.34 -6.90
N SER A 24 -41.86 0.54 -6.24
CA SER A 24 -43.18 0.97 -6.71
C SER A 24 -43.16 2.47 -7.01
N THR A 25 -43.40 2.83 -8.26
CA THR A 25 -43.55 4.23 -8.69
C THR A 25 -45.03 4.57 -8.73
N SER A 26 -45.44 5.64 -8.05
CA SER A 26 -46.80 6.19 -8.18
C SER A 26 -46.70 7.64 -8.65
N THR A 27 -47.52 8.00 -9.63
CA THR A 27 -47.54 9.32 -10.24
C THR A 27 -48.94 9.90 -10.01
N SER A 28 -49.04 11.00 -9.26
CA SER A 28 -50.29 11.75 -9.12
C SER A 28 -50.20 13.06 -9.88
N SER A 29 -51.10 13.26 -10.84
CA SER A 29 -51.21 14.46 -11.67
C SER A 29 -52.24 15.43 -11.10
N SER A 30 -51.80 16.59 -10.65
CA SER A 30 -52.64 17.79 -10.52
C SER A 30 -51.92 18.98 -11.18
N SER A 31 -52.72 19.84 -11.81
CA SER A 31 -52.31 20.87 -12.76
C SER A 31 -51.54 22.03 -12.12
N SER A 32 -50.63 22.58 -12.93
CA SER A 32 -49.73 23.74 -12.73
C SER A 32 -48.57 23.52 -11.75
N THR A 33 -47.35 23.58 -12.30
CA THR A 33 -46.02 23.24 -11.71
C THR A 33 -45.78 21.76 -11.41
N ALA A 34 -45.18 21.06 -12.38
CA ALA A 34 -44.83 19.65 -12.25
C ALA A 34 -43.55 19.47 -11.41
N THR A 35 -43.71 19.06 -10.15
CA THR A 35 -42.62 18.57 -9.31
C THR A 35 -42.64 17.05 -9.33
N THR A 36 -41.66 16.42 -9.98
CA THR A 36 -41.54 14.95 -9.99
C THR A 36 -40.90 14.49 -8.68
N THR A 37 -41.70 13.97 -7.75
CA THR A 37 -41.19 13.37 -6.51
C THR A 37 -41.01 11.87 -6.72
N THR A 38 -39.78 11.41 -6.90
CA THR A 38 -39.47 9.98 -6.93
C THR A 38 -39.39 9.46 -5.50
N ARG A 39 -40.36 8.67 -5.04
CA ARG A 39 -40.34 8.05 -3.71
C ARG A 39 -39.82 6.62 -3.82
N GLN A 40 -38.55 6.41 -3.48
CA GLN A 40 -37.95 5.08 -3.46
C GLN A 40 -38.12 4.47 -2.06
N LYS A 41 -39.03 3.50 -1.91
CA LYS A 41 -39.21 2.77 -0.65
C LYS A 41 -38.34 1.53 -0.66
N ARG A 42 -37.24 1.54 0.08
CA ARG A 42 -36.44 0.33 0.36
C ARG A 42 -37.01 -0.36 1.60
N THR A 43 -37.27 -1.65 1.53
CA THR A 43 -37.66 -2.47 2.67
C THR A 43 -36.66 -3.60 2.79
N THR A 44 -35.91 -3.62 3.89
CA THR A 44 -34.96 -4.70 4.19
C THR A 44 -35.57 -5.54 5.29
N THR A 45 -35.84 -6.81 5.03
CA THR A 45 -36.35 -7.75 6.03
C THR A 45 -35.21 -8.64 6.50
N HIS A 46 -34.94 -8.65 7.80
CA HIS A 46 -34.01 -9.60 8.42
C HIS A 46 -34.84 -10.68 9.10
N THR A 47 -34.57 -11.95 8.79
CA THR A 47 -35.17 -13.08 9.49
C THR A 47 -34.04 -13.84 10.17
N VAL A 48 -34.09 -13.91 11.49
CA VAL A 48 -33.12 -14.65 12.30
C VAL A 48 -33.85 -15.86 12.87
N GLU A 49 -33.46 -17.06 12.47
CA GLU A 49 -33.93 -18.30 13.07
C GLU A 49 -32.82 -18.87 13.94
N SER A 50 -33.07 -19.00 15.24
CA SER A 50 -32.15 -19.63 16.18
C SER A 50 -32.74 -20.94 16.71
N GLN A 51 -31.93 -22.00 16.75
CA GLN A 51 -32.26 -23.27 17.40
C GLN A 51 -31.48 -23.37 18.70
N ASN A 52 -32.18 -23.53 19.82
CA ASN A 52 -31.56 -23.90 21.08
C ASN A 52 -31.65 -25.43 21.24
N ALA A 53 -30.51 -26.07 21.41
CA ALA A 53 -30.44 -27.49 21.73
C ALA A 53 -30.57 -27.67 23.24
N ASP A 54 -31.80 -27.78 23.72
CA ASP A 54 -32.07 -28.47 24.98
C ASP A 54 -33.40 -29.20 24.87
N GLY A 55 -33.37 -30.48 25.24
CA GLY A 55 -34.43 -31.43 24.99
C GLY A 55 -35.71 -31.09 25.75
N GLY A 56 -36.80 -30.91 25.00
CA GLY A 56 -38.16 -30.91 25.53
C GLY A 56 -39.01 -29.74 25.07
N GLY A 57 -39.83 -29.98 24.04
CA GLY A 57 -41.16 -29.38 23.84
C GLY A 57 -41.33 -27.86 23.97
N ASP A 58 -41.17 -27.15 22.85
CA ASP A 58 -42.05 -26.09 22.30
C ASP A 58 -41.22 -25.13 21.43
N TYR A 59 -41.63 -24.99 20.16
CA TYR A 59 -40.95 -24.14 19.17
C TYR A 59 -41.40 -22.68 19.33
N GLN A 60 -40.54 -21.81 19.86
CA GLN A 60 -40.78 -20.35 19.78
C GLN A 60 -40.05 -19.76 18.58
N ARG A 61 -40.81 -19.41 17.54
CA ARG A 61 -40.34 -18.64 16.39
C ARG A 61 -40.42 -17.15 16.73
N THR A 62 -39.28 -16.48 16.88
CA THR A 62 -39.24 -15.02 17.01
C THR A 62 -38.83 -14.42 15.66
N SER A 63 -39.56 -13.43 15.18
CA SER A 63 -39.27 -12.73 13.93
C SER A 63 -39.29 -11.24 14.18
N THR A 64 -38.13 -10.59 14.10
CA THR A 64 -37.98 -9.14 14.25
C THR A 64 -37.89 -8.49 12.89
N THR A 65 -38.90 -7.68 12.54
CA THR A 65 -38.92 -6.92 11.28
C THR A 65 -38.55 -5.47 11.54
N SER A 66 -37.43 -5.01 11.00
CA SER A 66 -37.02 -3.60 11.04
C SER A 66 -37.24 -2.95 9.68
N THR A 67 -38.04 -1.88 9.63
CA THR A 67 -38.29 -1.12 8.38
C THR A 67 -37.62 0.24 8.46
N SER A 68 -36.67 0.53 7.57
CA SER A 68 -36.08 1.86 7.41
C SER A 68 -36.58 2.51 6.12
N THR A 69 -37.01 3.77 6.18
CA THR A 69 -37.50 4.51 5.00
C THR A 69 -36.58 5.71 4.75
N LEU A 70 -35.85 5.70 3.63
CA LEU A 70 -35.05 6.83 3.18
C LEU A 70 -35.93 7.76 2.32
N VAL A 71 -35.98 9.05 2.65
CA VAL A 71 -36.68 10.07 1.85
C VAL A 71 -35.65 11.07 1.35
N GLU A 72 -35.24 10.93 0.10
CA GLU A 72 -34.37 11.91 -0.56
C GLU A 72 -35.21 13.09 -1.07
N ARG A 73 -34.90 14.31 -0.62
CA ARG A 73 -35.47 15.55 -1.18
C ARG A 73 -34.40 16.27 -1.98
N LYS A 74 -34.53 16.27 -3.31
CA LYS A 74 -33.72 17.13 -4.18
C LYS A 74 -34.21 18.58 -4.05
N ALA A 75 -33.31 19.48 -3.64
CA ALA A 75 -33.58 20.91 -3.64
C ALA A 75 -33.68 21.46 -5.09
N PRO A 76 -34.50 22.50 -5.33
CA PRO A 76 -34.60 23.12 -6.65
C PRO A 76 -33.28 23.81 -7.02
N TYR A 77 -32.80 23.49 -8.22
CA TYR A 77 -31.58 24.05 -8.80
C TYR A 77 -31.89 25.46 -9.34
N HIS A 78 -31.32 26.49 -8.71
CA HIS A 78 -31.31 27.85 -9.27
C HIS A 78 -30.08 28.00 -10.16
N GLY A 79 -30.30 28.06 -11.47
CA GLY A 79 -29.22 28.28 -12.44
C GLY A 79 -28.51 29.63 -12.21
N PRO A 80 -27.19 29.72 -12.48
CA PRO A 80 -26.45 30.95 -12.29
C PRO A 80 -26.86 32.02 -13.32
N ARG A 81 -26.98 33.27 -12.85
CA ARG A 81 -27.16 34.45 -13.70
C ARG A 81 -25.90 34.67 -14.55
N PRO A 82 -26.02 35.04 -15.84
CA PRO A 82 -24.87 35.39 -16.66
C PRO A 82 -24.27 36.71 -16.16
N GLN A 83 -23.06 36.63 -15.60
CA GLN A 83 -22.20 37.79 -15.39
C GLN A 83 -21.38 38.02 -16.67
N GLN A 84 -21.38 39.26 -17.14
CA GLN A 84 -20.51 39.73 -18.22
C GLN A 84 -19.05 39.50 -17.81
N GLN A 85 -18.37 38.57 -18.47
CA GLN A 85 -16.92 38.40 -18.37
C GLN A 85 -16.26 39.54 -19.13
N GLN A 86 -15.60 40.42 -18.38
CA GLN A 86 -14.51 41.22 -18.93
C GLN A 86 -13.36 40.25 -19.22
N HIS A 87 -12.95 40.18 -20.47
CA HIS A 87 -11.73 39.52 -20.90
C HIS A 87 -10.54 40.29 -20.31
N GLU A 88 -10.02 39.83 -19.17
CA GLU A 88 -8.61 40.05 -18.85
C GLU A 88 -7.82 39.03 -19.68
N GLU A 89 -7.12 39.51 -20.70
CA GLU A 89 -6.01 38.78 -21.32
C GLU A 89 -4.94 38.59 -20.24
N VAL A 90 -5.03 37.48 -19.52
CA VAL A 90 -3.90 36.96 -18.76
C VAL A 90 -2.92 36.44 -19.81
N ASP A 91 -1.90 37.25 -20.09
CA ASP A 91 -0.67 36.81 -20.74
C ASP A 91 -0.12 35.63 -19.92
N SER A 92 -0.56 34.42 -20.27
CA SER A 92 0.03 33.19 -19.77
C SER A 92 1.33 33.00 -20.55
N GLU A 93 2.38 33.72 -20.14
CA GLU A 93 3.74 33.34 -20.49
C GLU A 93 3.89 31.86 -20.10
N GLU A 94 3.94 30.98 -21.10
CA GLU A 94 4.24 29.57 -20.90
C GLU A 94 5.63 29.51 -20.27
N GLU A 95 5.70 29.38 -18.94
CA GLU A 95 6.99 29.26 -18.24
C GLU A 95 7.75 28.08 -18.83
N GLU A 96 8.83 28.37 -19.55
CA GLU A 96 9.67 27.36 -20.16
C GLU A 96 10.31 26.49 -19.06
N VAL A 97 9.86 25.24 -18.98
CA VAL A 97 10.33 24.31 -17.95
C VAL A 97 11.70 23.79 -18.37
N GLU A 98 12.73 24.17 -17.62
CA GLU A 98 14.09 23.65 -17.78
C GLU A 98 14.20 22.23 -17.18
N TRP A 99 14.82 21.31 -17.91
CA TRP A 99 14.91 19.88 -17.55
C TRP A 99 16.34 19.45 -17.24
N VAL A 100 16.57 18.90 -16.04
CA VAL A 100 17.76 18.12 -15.71
C VAL A 100 17.57 16.70 -16.24
N THR A 101 18.37 16.36 -17.24
CA THR A 101 18.36 15.03 -17.89
C THR A 101 19.70 14.31 -17.78
N ASP A 102 20.74 15.00 -17.32
CA ASP A 102 22.06 14.43 -17.10
C ASP A 102 22.23 13.92 -15.66
N ILE A 103 22.68 12.67 -15.54
CA ILE A 103 22.85 12.00 -14.24
C ILE A 103 23.99 12.62 -13.42
N ASP A 104 25.05 13.10 -14.07
CA ASP A 104 26.19 13.72 -13.34
C ASP A 104 25.77 15.07 -12.78
N GLU A 105 25.06 15.89 -13.56
CA GLU A 105 24.50 17.15 -13.08
C GLU A 105 23.58 16.93 -11.87
N LEU A 106 22.66 15.95 -11.95
CA LEU A 106 21.77 15.67 -10.83
C LEU A 106 22.54 15.15 -9.61
N ALA A 107 23.55 14.29 -9.81
CA ALA A 107 24.39 13.80 -8.72
C ALA A 107 25.11 14.95 -7.99
N GLU A 108 25.67 15.91 -8.74
CA GLU A 108 26.33 17.09 -8.18
C GLU A 108 25.37 17.98 -7.37
N LEU A 109 24.09 18.08 -7.77
CA LEU A 109 23.08 18.79 -6.98
C LEU A 109 22.79 18.09 -5.65
N PHE A 110 22.71 16.75 -5.65
CA PHE A 110 22.56 15.99 -4.40
C PHE A 110 23.80 16.09 -3.50
N GLU A 111 25.00 16.00 -4.07
CA GLU A 111 26.27 16.14 -3.35
C GLU A 111 26.38 17.51 -2.67
N ARG A 112 25.98 18.58 -3.37
CA ARG A 112 25.97 19.95 -2.85
C ARG A 112 24.74 20.29 -2.01
N ARG A 113 23.76 19.39 -1.94
CA ARG A 113 22.44 19.61 -1.32
C ARG A 113 21.75 20.86 -1.86
N GLU A 114 21.90 21.12 -3.16
CA GLU A 114 21.27 22.25 -3.83
C GLU A 114 19.87 21.86 -4.33
N PRO A 115 18.84 22.70 -4.10
CA PRO A 115 17.52 22.45 -4.65
C PRO A 115 17.54 22.65 -6.18
N LEU A 116 16.63 21.97 -6.88
CA LEU A 116 16.47 22.11 -8.34
C LEU A 116 16.03 23.51 -8.78
N GLY A 117 15.43 24.29 -7.87
CA GLY A 117 14.80 25.57 -8.19
C GLY A 117 13.52 25.35 -9.00
N ARG A 118 13.43 25.93 -10.19
CA ARG A 118 12.31 25.74 -11.12
C ARG A 118 12.51 24.56 -12.08
N ARG A 119 13.70 23.95 -12.08
CA ARG A 119 14.05 22.83 -12.96
C ARG A 119 13.30 21.56 -12.57
N ARG A 120 13.10 20.68 -13.55
CA ARG A 120 12.42 19.39 -13.41
C ARG A 120 13.34 18.24 -13.80
N VAL A 121 13.09 17.03 -13.32
CA VAL A 121 13.91 15.85 -13.63
C VAL A 121 13.18 14.98 -14.64
N ARG A 122 13.90 14.43 -15.62
CA ARG A 122 13.34 13.49 -16.59
C ARG A 122 14.34 12.43 -16.99
N GLY A 123 13.88 11.20 -17.21
CA GLY A 123 14.73 10.12 -17.73
C GLY A 123 15.74 9.59 -16.72
N ILE A 124 15.56 9.89 -15.42
CA ILE A 124 16.45 9.44 -14.33
C ILE A 124 15.60 8.84 -13.20
N CYS A 125 16.04 7.70 -12.67
CA CYS A 125 15.52 7.07 -11.48
C CYS A 125 16.55 7.07 -10.36
N GLY A 126 16.06 6.94 -9.12
CA GLY A 126 16.88 6.90 -7.91
C GLY A 126 16.61 5.66 -7.06
N ARG A 127 17.64 5.16 -6.38
CA ARG A 127 17.53 4.13 -5.35
C ARG A 127 18.43 4.48 -4.18
N VAL A 128 17.86 4.63 -2.99
CA VAL A 128 18.67 4.62 -1.78
C VAL A 128 18.97 3.17 -1.36
N THR A 129 20.25 2.83 -1.36
CA THR A 129 20.78 1.53 -0.92
C THR A 129 21.51 1.72 0.41
N LYS A 130 21.44 0.70 1.28
CA LYS A 130 22.26 0.64 2.49
C LYS A 130 23.40 -0.37 2.30
N GLY A 131 24.51 -0.23 2.99
CA GLY A 131 25.62 -1.19 2.91
C GLY A 131 26.63 -0.99 4.03
N ARG A 132 27.37 -2.04 4.38
CA ARG A 132 28.49 -2.00 5.33
C ARG A 132 29.84 -1.97 4.61
N THR A 133 29.88 -2.49 3.39
CA THR A 133 31.07 -2.60 2.53
C THR A 133 30.80 -1.99 1.15
N GLU A 134 31.86 -1.71 0.39
CA GLU A 134 31.73 -1.22 -0.99
C GLU A 134 30.99 -2.19 -1.91
N ASP A 135 31.10 -3.49 -1.65
CA ASP A 135 30.47 -4.53 -2.46
C ASP A 135 28.95 -4.55 -2.31
N ASP A 136 28.43 -4.13 -1.15
CA ASP A 136 26.98 -4.03 -0.88
C ASP A 136 26.31 -2.98 -1.78
N PHE A 137 27.07 -2.00 -2.28
CA PHE A 137 26.57 -0.94 -3.15
C PHE A 137 26.64 -1.30 -4.65
N ARG A 138 27.02 -2.53 -5.01
CA ARG A 138 27.09 -2.96 -6.43
C ARG A 138 25.73 -3.27 -7.04
N LEU A 139 24.72 -3.59 -6.21
CA LEU A 139 23.35 -3.92 -6.61
C LEU A 139 22.38 -2.80 -6.20
N LEU A 140 21.21 -2.74 -6.84
CA LEU A 140 20.13 -1.84 -6.41
C LEU A 140 19.57 -2.18 -5.01
N SER A 141 19.72 -3.42 -4.57
CA SER A 141 19.51 -3.82 -3.18
C SER A 141 20.73 -4.56 -2.67
N ASP A 142 21.13 -4.28 -1.43
CA ASP A 142 22.19 -4.96 -0.69
C ASP A 142 21.91 -6.43 -0.40
N GLU A 143 20.65 -6.86 -0.56
CA GLU A 143 20.24 -8.24 -0.43
C GLU A 143 20.31 -8.95 -1.79
N PRO A 144 21.31 -9.80 -2.05
CA PRO A 144 21.48 -10.46 -3.35
C PRO A 144 20.35 -11.43 -3.69
N ASN A 145 19.63 -11.90 -2.67
CA ASN A 145 18.48 -12.80 -2.84
C ASN A 145 17.20 -12.07 -3.27
N LYS A 146 17.11 -10.74 -3.08
CA LYS A 146 15.95 -9.97 -3.52
C LYS A 146 15.95 -9.85 -5.03
N ARG A 147 14.86 -10.29 -5.66
CA ARG A 147 14.68 -10.17 -7.11
C ARG A 147 14.16 -8.81 -7.56
N LEU A 148 13.59 -8.02 -6.64
CA LEU A 148 13.03 -6.70 -6.91
C LEU A 148 13.69 -5.64 -6.03
N SER A 149 13.64 -4.38 -6.49
CA SER A 149 14.15 -3.22 -5.78
C SER A 149 13.19 -2.04 -5.94
N TRP A 150 12.92 -1.37 -4.81
CA TRP A 150 12.07 -0.17 -4.77
C TRP A 150 12.84 1.05 -5.24
N VAL A 151 12.31 1.83 -6.16
CA VAL A 151 12.98 3.00 -6.73
C VAL A 151 12.06 4.20 -6.71
N VAL A 152 12.65 5.39 -6.75
CA VAL A 152 11.95 6.66 -6.96
C VAL A 152 12.06 7.07 -8.42
N GLY A 153 10.95 7.52 -9.00
CA GLY A 153 10.92 8.10 -10.34
C GLY A 153 11.48 9.52 -10.37
N PRO A 154 11.50 10.16 -11.55
CA PRO A 154 11.90 11.55 -11.71
C PRO A 154 11.16 12.51 -10.76
N ASP A 155 9.85 12.29 -10.57
CA ASP A 155 9.00 13.10 -9.68
C ASP A 155 9.41 12.98 -8.20
N GLY A 156 9.87 11.81 -7.79
CA GLY A 156 10.42 11.58 -6.46
C GLY A 156 11.75 12.30 -6.29
N LEU A 157 12.65 12.17 -7.27
CA LEU A 157 13.96 12.85 -7.26
C LEU A 157 13.82 14.38 -7.18
N GLU A 158 12.83 14.95 -7.87
CA GLU A 158 12.52 16.38 -7.78
C GLU A 158 12.26 16.83 -6.34
N ARG A 159 11.47 16.03 -5.61
CA ARG A 159 11.09 16.33 -4.23
C ARG A 159 12.20 16.03 -3.24
N LEU A 160 13.16 15.18 -3.60
CA LEU A 160 14.29 14.79 -2.76
C LEU A 160 15.50 15.71 -2.91
N CYS A 161 15.70 16.33 -4.07
CA CYS A 161 16.85 17.20 -4.32
C CYS A 161 16.87 18.40 -3.37
N GLY A 162 18.02 18.67 -2.75
CA GLY A 162 18.19 19.73 -1.75
C GLY A 162 17.76 19.36 -0.31
N LYS A 163 17.24 18.16 -0.07
CA LYS A 163 16.93 17.69 1.29
C LYS A 163 18.16 17.17 2.02
N SER A 164 18.08 17.16 3.36
CA SER A 164 19.06 16.45 4.19
C SER A 164 18.96 14.93 3.98
N PRO A 165 20.05 14.16 4.19
CA PRO A 165 20.01 12.70 4.17
C PRO A 165 18.89 12.11 5.04
N ARG A 166 18.68 12.64 6.26
CA ARG A 166 17.58 12.25 7.13
C ARG A 166 16.22 12.43 6.45
N ASP A 167 15.95 13.60 5.89
CA ASP A 167 14.65 13.89 5.29
C ASP A 167 14.42 13.10 4.00
N ILE A 168 15.50 12.73 3.27
CA ILE A 168 15.42 11.79 2.15
C ILE A 168 14.94 10.43 2.66
N MET A 169 15.55 9.90 3.73
CA MET A 169 15.19 8.61 4.30
C MET A 169 13.73 8.56 4.78
N LEU A 170 13.28 9.60 5.47
CA LEU A 170 11.89 9.72 5.91
C LEU A 170 10.92 9.78 4.71
N ALA A 171 11.26 10.54 3.66
CA ALA A 171 10.41 10.69 2.47
C ALA A 171 10.24 9.39 1.68
N ILE A 172 11.22 8.48 1.73
CA ILE A 172 11.15 7.14 1.12
C ILE A 172 10.60 6.07 2.09
N GLY A 173 9.99 6.47 3.21
CA GLY A 173 9.29 5.58 4.13
C GLY A 173 10.21 4.79 5.07
N LYS A 174 11.38 5.35 5.44
CA LYS A 174 12.21 4.79 6.53
C LYS A 174 11.99 5.57 7.81
N ASP A 175 11.39 4.94 8.79
CA ASP A 175 11.13 5.54 10.10
C ASP A 175 12.41 5.73 10.94
N THR A 176 12.30 6.55 11.99
CA THR A 176 13.45 6.87 12.84
C THR A 176 13.97 5.65 13.62
N PRO A 177 13.12 4.80 14.24
CA PRO A 177 13.59 3.58 14.91
C PRO A 177 14.38 2.64 14.00
N TRP A 178 13.94 2.46 12.75
CA TRP A 178 14.65 1.67 11.74
C TRP A 178 15.99 2.28 11.36
N LEU A 179 16.04 3.61 11.17
CA LEU A 179 17.29 4.31 10.86
C LEU A 179 18.30 4.18 12.00
N ARG A 180 17.88 4.34 13.25
CA ARG A 180 18.73 4.18 14.43
C ARG A 180 19.34 2.78 14.48
N ARG A 181 18.51 1.73 14.45
CA ARG A 181 18.99 0.32 14.44
C ARG A 181 19.94 0.06 13.28
N THR A 182 19.61 0.54 12.08
CA THR A 182 20.43 0.34 10.88
C THR A 182 21.81 1.02 11.01
N LEU A 183 21.87 2.23 11.58
CA LEU A 183 23.13 2.93 11.82
C LEU A 183 23.95 2.31 12.96
N ASP A 184 23.31 1.89 14.06
CA ASP A 184 23.97 1.17 15.17
C ASP A 184 24.62 -0.13 14.70
N GLU A 185 23.98 -0.78 13.72
CA GLU A 185 24.49 -1.95 13.02
C GLU A 185 25.63 -1.64 12.02
N GLY A 186 26.08 -0.39 11.92
CA GLY A 186 27.21 0.03 11.10
C GLY A 186 26.92 0.18 9.61
N TYR A 187 25.64 0.21 9.20
CA TYR A 187 25.29 0.48 7.80
C TYR A 187 25.45 1.95 7.45
N ARG A 188 25.71 2.21 6.17
CA ARG A 188 25.76 3.53 5.54
C ARG A 188 24.81 3.56 4.35
N PHE A 189 24.47 4.76 3.87
CA PHE A 189 23.51 4.94 2.80
C PHE A 189 24.11 5.62 1.57
N ARG A 190 23.69 5.21 0.38
CA ARG A 190 24.01 5.85 -0.89
C ARG A 190 22.77 5.99 -1.75
N LEU A 191 22.61 7.13 -2.41
CA LEU A 191 21.65 7.33 -3.49
C LEU A 191 22.30 6.94 -4.82
N CYS A 192 21.79 5.89 -5.44
CA CYS A 192 22.17 5.47 -6.78
C CYS A 192 21.25 6.15 -7.80
N LEU A 193 21.82 6.87 -8.77
CA LEU A 193 21.13 7.52 -9.88
C LEU A 193 21.45 6.77 -11.17
N PHE A 194 20.43 6.46 -11.96
CA PHE A 194 20.56 5.68 -13.20
C PHE A 194 19.43 6.07 -14.18
N PRO A 195 19.56 5.76 -15.49
CA PRO A 195 18.53 6.06 -16.46
C PRO A 195 17.18 5.49 -16.05
N GLU A 196 16.12 6.24 -16.36
CA GLU A 196 14.77 5.74 -16.22
C GLU A 196 14.63 4.44 -17.02
N VAL A 197 14.20 3.41 -16.31
CA VAL A 197 13.97 2.08 -16.86
C VAL A 197 12.48 1.81 -16.83
N GLN A 198 12.04 0.67 -17.38
CA GLN A 198 10.66 0.21 -17.25
C GLN A 198 10.35 -0.18 -15.80
N ALA A 199 10.31 0.81 -14.92
CA ALA A 199 9.86 0.71 -13.55
C ALA A 199 8.33 0.66 -13.57
N ARG A 200 7.75 -0.22 -12.77
CA ARG A 200 6.30 -0.30 -12.61
C ARG A 200 5.93 0.43 -11.34
N GLN A 201 4.96 1.31 -11.43
CA GLN A 201 4.43 1.97 -10.24
C GLN A 201 3.89 0.89 -9.30
N ALA A 202 4.20 1.00 -8.00
CA ALA A 202 3.85 -0.01 -7.01
C ALA A 202 2.37 0.12 -6.57
N THR A 203 1.45 0.13 -7.53
CA THR A 203 0.05 -0.14 -7.26
C THR A 203 -0.13 -1.66 -7.06
N TRP A 204 -1.29 -2.10 -6.55
CA TRP A 204 -1.58 -3.54 -6.50
C TRP A 204 -1.48 -4.20 -7.88
N ASP A 205 -2.00 -3.56 -8.93
CA ASP A 205 -1.90 -4.07 -10.30
C ASP A 205 -0.45 -4.16 -10.76
N GLY A 206 0.35 -3.10 -10.54
CA GLY A 206 1.76 -3.08 -10.91
C GLY A 206 2.57 -4.14 -10.16
N VAL A 207 2.26 -4.37 -8.88
CA VAL A 207 2.84 -5.45 -8.08
C VAL A 207 2.46 -6.82 -8.64
N PHE A 208 1.19 -7.06 -8.99
CA PHE A 208 0.77 -8.34 -9.54
C PHE A 208 1.45 -8.65 -10.88
N GLU A 209 1.59 -7.66 -11.76
CA GLU A 209 2.36 -7.82 -12.99
C GLU A 209 3.83 -8.15 -12.72
N LEU A 210 4.46 -7.49 -11.76
CA LEU A 210 5.83 -7.80 -11.34
C LEU A 210 5.97 -9.19 -10.76
N VAL A 211 5.03 -9.62 -9.91
CA VAL A 211 5.05 -10.95 -9.30
C VAL A 211 4.93 -12.01 -10.39
N ARG A 212 4.00 -11.83 -11.33
CA ARG A 212 3.82 -12.76 -12.47
C ARG A 212 5.09 -12.89 -13.30
N ASP A 213 5.78 -11.79 -13.56
CA ASP A 213 6.95 -11.78 -14.44
C ASP A 213 8.25 -12.20 -13.72
N THR A 214 8.38 -11.88 -12.43
CA THR A 214 9.62 -12.07 -11.65
C THR A 214 9.60 -13.33 -10.79
N PHE A 215 8.40 -13.80 -10.44
CA PHE A 215 8.16 -15.02 -9.67
C PHE A 215 7.07 -15.87 -10.35
N PRO A 216 7.26 -16.28 -11.62
CA PRO A 216 6.26 -17.05 -12.35
C PRO A 216 5.88 -18.36 -11.65
N GLU A 217 6.80 -18.95 -10.89
CA GLU A 217 6.57 -20.14 -10.06
C GLU A 217 5.62 -19.89 -8.86
N ALA A 218 5.62 -18.68 -8.30
CA ALA A 218 4.74 -18.30 -7.19
C ALA A 218 3.34 -17.89 -7.68
N TRP A 219 3.26 -17.38 -8.92
CA TRP A 219 2.04 -16.81 -9.48
C TRP A 219 0.80 -17.72 -9.39
N PRO A 220 0.86 -19.04 -9.64
CA PRO A 220 -0.31 -19.92 -9.49
C PRO A 220 -0.94 -19.90 -8.09
N LYS A 221 -0.15 -19.63 -7.04
CA LYS A 221 -0.64 -19.50 -5.67
C LYS A 221 -1.07 -18.08 -5.31
N VAL A 222 -0.47 -17.06 -5.93
CA VAL A 222 -0.82 -15.65 -5.73
C VAL A 222 -2.11 -15.29 -6.45
N ALA A 223 -2.28 -15.74 -7.69
CA ALA A 223 -3.37 -15.37 -8.59
C ALA A 223 -4.79 -15.54 -7.98
N PRO A 224 -5.09 -16.60 -7.22
CA PRO A 224 -6.40 -16.75 -6.56
C PRO A 224 -6.72 -15.62 -5.56
N HIS A 225 -5.71 -14.94 -5.00
CA HIS A 225 -5.87 -13.96 -3.92
C HIS A 225 -5.84 -12.50 -4.38
N ILE A 226 -5.66 -12.22 -5.68
CA ILE A 226 -5.48 -10.85 -6.19
C ILE A 226 -6.64 -9.90 -5.87
N HIS A 227 -7.85 -10.43 -5.67
CA HIS A 227 -9.03 -9.65 -5.31
C HIS A 227 -9.19 -9.46 -3.79
N LEU A 228 -8.48 -10.25 -2.98
CA LEU A 228 -8.50 -10.19 -1.52
C LEU A 228 -7.34 -9.35 -0.99
N LEU A 229 -6.17 -9.40 -1.61
CA LEU A 229 -4.98 -8.68 -1.18
C LEU A 229 -5.20 -7.15 -1.07
N PRO A 230 -5.87 -6.48 -2.03
CA PRO A 230 -6.19 -5.05 -1.90
C PRO A 230 -7.33 -4.76 -0.91
N LYS A 231 -8.12 -5.77 -0.55
CA LYS A 231 -9.31 -5.64 0.29
C LYS A 231 -8.98 -5.63 1.77
N TYR A 232 -7.91 -6.33 2.17
CA TYR A 232 -7.52 -6.47 3.57
C TYR A 232 -6.18 -5.80 3.83
N THR A 233 -6.07 -5.10 4.96
CA THR A 233 -4.78 -4.60 5.45
C THR A 233 -3.89 -5.77 5.90
N LEU A 234 -2.61 -5.49 6.18
CA LEU A 234 -1.74 -6.53 6.73
C LEU A 234 -2.25 -7.03 8.08
N GLU A 235 -2.70 -6.11 8.93
CA GLU A 235 -3.22 -6.38 10.27
C GLU A 235 -4.47 -7.25 10.18
N GLU A 236 -5.40 -6.92 9.28
CA GLU A 236 -6.61 -7.72 9.06
C GLU A 236 -6.27 -9.13 8.54
N VAL A 237 -5.24 -9.29 7.71
CA VAL A 237 -4.77 -10.62 7.30
C VAL A 237 -4.13 -11.34 8.49
N GLN A 238 -3.30 -10.67 9.29
CA GLN A 238 -2.62 -11.23 10.45
C GLN A 238 -3.60 -11.71 11.52
N GLU A 239 -4.69 -10.98 11.78
CA GLU A 239 -5.76 -11.40 12.69
C GLU A 239 -6.43 -12.72 12.27
N ARG A 240 -6.49 -12.98 10.96
CA ARG A 240 -7.09 -14.18 10.38
C ARG A 240 -6.08 -15.31 10.16
N PHE A 241 -4.79 -14.99 10.19
CA PHE A 241 -3.68 -15.89 9.92
C PHE A 241 -2.81 -16.04 11.17
N THR A 242 -3.11 -17.05 11.98
CA THR A 242 -2.49 -17.24 13.30
C THR A 242 -1.31 -18.23 13.30
N GLU A 243 -0.88 -18.72 12.13
CA GLU A 243 0.21 -19.70 12.05
C GLU A 243 1.53 -19.12 12.54
N PHE A 244 1.79 -17.84 12.27
CA PHE A 244 2.92 -17.08 12.79
C PHE A 244 2.71 -15.58 12.61
N ASP A 245 3.51 -14.77 13.30
CA ASP A 245 3.55 -13.32 13.15
C ASP A 245 4.47 -12.93 11.98
N ILE A 246 3.88 -12.35 10.93
CA ILE A 246 4.59 -11.95 9.71
C ILE A 246 5.64 -10.89 10.03
N CYS A 247 5.27 -9.84 10.76
CA CYS A 247 6.17 -8.73 11.10
C CYS A 247 7.32 -9.19 11.99
N ALA A 248 7.04 -9.96 13.04
CA ALA A 248 8.08 -10.46 13.94
C ALA A 248 9.06 -11.37 13.19
N SER A 249 8.57 -12.27 12.33
CA SER A 249 9.44 -13.15 11.55
C SER A 249 10.33 -12.39 10.54
N PHE A 250 9.89 -11.24 10.03
CA PHE A 250 10.71 -10.37 9.20
C PHE A 250 11.82 -9.68 10.01
N LEU A 251 11.51 -9.22 11.22
CA LEU A 251 12.48 -8.55 12.10
C LEU A 251 13.61 -9.48 12.55
N GLU A 252 13.31 -10.75 12.77
CA GLU A 252 14.31 -11.79 13.07
C GLU A 252 15.19 -12.14 11.85
N GLY A 253 14.77 -11.75 10.65
CA GLY A 253 15.55 -11.88 9.43
C GLY A 253 15.32 -13.18 8.65
N ARG A 254 16.00 -13.27 7.49
CA ARG A 254 15.76 -14.31 6.47
C ARG A 254 15.94 -15.74 6.96
N ASP A 255 16.86 -15.95 7.91
CA ASP A 255 17.18 -17.28 8.42
C ASP A 255 16.12 -17.79 9.42
N HIS A 256 15.25 -16.90 9.92
CA HIS A 256 14.15 -17.29 10.80
C HIS A 256 13.23 -18.29 10.10
N HIS A 257 12.83 -19.37 10.77
CA HIS A 257 12.07 -20.49 10.18
C HIS A 257 10.70 -20.08 9.59
N HIS A 258 10.09 -19.01 10.11
CA HIS A 258 8.85 -18.44 9.57
C HIS A 258 9.05 -17.35 8.50
N TYR A 259 10.28 -16.95 8.21
CA TYR A 259 10.52 -16.05 7.08
C TYR A 259 10.12 -16.76 5.78
N MET A 260 9.07 -16.26 5.14
CA MET A 260 8.46 -16.84 3.94
C MET A 260 9.29 -16.55 2.70
N THR A 261 10.40 -17.27 2.55
CA THR A 261 11.17 -17.31 1.31
C THR A 261 10.31 -17.85 0.17
N LEU A 262 10.74 -17.63 -1.08
CA LEU A 262 10.08 -18.23 -2.23
C LEU A 262 9.95 -19.76 -2.08
N GLU A 263 11.03 -20.45 -1.73
CA GLU A 263 11.04 -21.92 -1.57
C GLU A 263 9.96 -22.38 -0.57
N ARG A 264 9.95 -21.78 0.63
CA ARG A 264 8.94 -22.08 1.65
C ARG A 264 7.52 -21.75 1.19
N TYR A 265 7.35 -20.67 0.44
CA TYR A 265 6.04 -20.31 -0.13
C TYR A 265 5.56 -21.36 -1.16
N LEU A 266 6.46 -21.88 -2.00
CA LEU A 266 6.16 -22.93 -2.96
C LEU A 266 5.81 -24.27 -2.28
N GLU A 267 6.29 -24.52 -1.06
CA GLU A 267 5.93 -25.70 -0.26
C GLU A 267 4.68 -25.48 0.61
N SER A 268 4.32 -24.23 0.90
CA SER A 268 3.16 -23.88 1.73
C SER A 268 1.82 -24.25 1.09
N SER A 269 0.72 -24.15 1.84
CA SER A 269 -0.64 -24.30 1.30
C SER A 269 -1.05 -23.13 0.39
N GLY A 270 -0.28 -22.04 0.32
CA GLY A 270 -0.58 -20.89 -0.52
C GLY A 270 -1.83 -20.13 -0.07
N THR A 271 -2.12 -20.13 1.22
CA THR A 271 -3.24 -19.35 1.79
C THR A 271 -3.05 -17.85 1.55
N LEU A 272 -4.09 -17.05 1.80
CA LEU A 272 -3.98 -15.59 1.78
C LEU A 272 -2.88 -15.10 2.75
N GLY A 273 -2.78 -15.71 3.93
CA GLY A 273 -1.76 -15.39 4.92
C GLY A 273 -0.34 -15.71 4.45
N HIS A 274 -0.11 -16.92 3.92
CA HIS A 274 1.20 -17.26 3.33
C HIS A 274 1.56 -16.34 2.16
N THR A 275 0.56 -15.99 1.34
CA THR A 275 0.75 -15.07 0.20
C THR A 275 1.14 -13.68 0.69
N ARG A 276 0.45 -13.16 1.70
CA ARG A 276 0.78 -11.86 2.30
C ARG A 276 2.17 -11.89 2.95
N ALA A 277 2.52 -12.96 3.65
CA ALA A 277 3.85 -13.17 4.23
C ALA A 277 4.94 -13.19 3.16
N PHE A 278 4.74 -13.92 2.06
CA PHE A 278 5.67 -13.95 0.92
C PHE A 278 5.89 -12.55 0.32
N LEU A 279 4.80 -11.82 0.04
CA LEU A 279 4.90 -10.47 -0.51
C LEU A 279 5.56 -9.48 0.47
N TYR A 280 5.31 -9.62 1.77
CA TYR A 280 5.99 -8.82 2.79
C TYR A 280 7.49 -9.12 2.82
N HIS A 281 7.87 -10.40 2.91
CA HIS A 281 9.25 -10.82 3.11
C HIS A 281 10.14 -10.64 1.87
N GLU A 282 9.70 -11.13 0.70
CA GLU A 282 10.53 -11.17 -0.51
C GLU A 282 10.49 -9.87 -1.32
N ILE A 283 9.38 -9.13 -1.25
CA ILE A 283 9.19 -7.89 -2.02
C ILE A 283 9.29 -6.65 -1.13
N GLY A 284 8.97 -6.76 0.16
CA GLY A 284 8.94 -5.64 1.09
C GLY A 284 7.62 -4.87 1.06
N LEU A 285 6.50 -5.52 0.77
CA LEU A 285 5.16 -4.91 0.92
C LEU A 285 4.79 -4.81 2.40
N THR A 286 5.35 -3.83 3.12
CA THR A 286 5.19 -3.68 4.57
C THR A 286 3.76 -3.27 4.97
N HIS A 287 3.54 -3.02 6.26
CA HIS A 287 2.28 -2.47 6.76
C HIS A 287 1.98 -1.06 6.19
N LEU A 288 3.01 -0.32 5.75
CA LEU A 288 2.86 0.99 5.11
C LEU A 288 2.43 0.92 3.64
N PHE A 289 2.39 -0.28 3.05
CA PHE A 289 2.01 -0.45 1.65
C PHE A 289 0.49 -0.51 1.48
N HIS A 290 -0.07 0.47 0.77
CA HIS A 290 -1.52 0.53 0.44
C HIS A 290 -1.83 0.16 -1.01
N GLY A 291 -0.82 0.03 -1.87
CA GLY A 291 -0.98 -0.34 -3.28
C GLY A 291 -1.73 0.69 -4.13
N ASP A 292 -1.64 1.97 -3.74
CA ASP A 292 -2.04 3.14 -4.53
C ASP A 292 -0.85 3.77 -5.29
N GLY A 293 0.36 3.22 -5.11
CA GLY A 293 1.57 3.65 -5.80
C GLY A 293 2.28 4.84 -5.16
N PHE A 294 2.03 5.11 -3.87
CA PHE A 294 2.67 6.17 -3.10
C PHE A 294 3.24 5.65 -1.76
N THR A 295 4.40 6.18 -1.35
CA THR A 295 4.94 5.92 -0.02
C THR A 295 4.04 6.50 1.06
N ARG A 296 4.08 5.92 2.25
CA ARG A 296 3.42 6.46 3.43
C ARG A 296 4.34 6.48 4.64
N THR A 297 4.12 7.46 5.49
CA THR A 297 4.69 7.54 6.83
C THR A 297 3.78 6.82 7.84
N GLU A 298 4.27 6.58 9.05
CA GLU A 298 3.49 5.92 10.11
C GLU A 298 2.24 6.71 10.53
N ASP A 299 2.25 8.05 10.41
CA ASP A 299 1.08 8.91 10.62
C ASP A 299 0.14 8.98 9.41
N GLY A 300 0.39 8.14 8.39
CA GLY A 300 -0.47 7.96 7.23
C GLY A 300 -0.32 9.03 6.14
N GLN A 301 0.65 9.94 6.25
CA GLN A 301 0.87 10.98 5.25
C GLN A 301 1.36 10.38 3.94
N VAL A 302 0.81 10.88 2.84
CA VAL A 302 1.17 10.43 1.49
C VAL A 302 2.46 11.11 1.05
N GLY A 303 3.45 10.30 0.68
CA GLY A 303 4.78 10.73 0.28
C GLY A 303 4.97 10.80 -1.23
N LEU A 304 6.01 10.11 -1.71
CA LEU A 304 6.47 10.09 -3.11
C LEU A 304 5.76 8.99 -3.89
N ARG A 305 5.71 9.10 -5.22
CA ARG A 305 5.40 7.92 -6.03
C ARG A 305 6.51 6.89 -5.86
N GLU A 306 6.13 5.65 -5.66
CA GLU A 306 7.06 4.53 -5.52
C GLU A 306 6.89 3.55 -6.67
N TYR A 307 8.01 3.00 -7.10
CA TYR A 307 8.10 2.09 -8.22
C TYR A 307 8.98 0.90 -7.87
N LEU A 308 8.83 -0.18 -8.63
CA LEU A 308 9.62 -1.39 -8.48
C LEU A 308 10.29 -1.76 -9.80
N VAL A 309 11.52 -2.25 -9.71
CA VAL A 309 12.32 -2.76 -10.82
C VAL A 309 12.98 -4.09 -10.43
N PRO A 310 13.42 -4.92 -11.39
CA PRO A 310 14.32 -6.03 -11.09
C PRO A 310 15.59 -5.55 -10.38
N ASN A 311 15.98 -6.26 -9.32
CA ASN A 311 17.26 -6.03 -8.67
C ASN A 311 18.37 -6.49 -9.62
N ARG A 312 19.30 -5.59 -9.93
CA ARG A 312 20.39 -5.84 -10.88
C ARG A 312 21.62 -5.03 -10.51
N PRO A 313 22.81 -5.43 -11.01
CA PRO A 313 24.03 -4.67 -10.83
C PRO A 313 23.92 -3.25 -11.40
N LEU A 314 24.45 -2.26 -10.70
CA LEU A 314 24.53 -0.88 -11.20
C LEU A 314 25.32 -0.80 -12.52
N SER A 315 26.34 -1.66 -12.67
CA SER A 315 27.13 -1.80 -13.90
C SER A 315 26.34 -2.26 -15.12
N SER A 316 25.09 -2.72 -14.95
CA SER A 316 24.21 -3.05 -16.08
C SER A 316 23.52 -1.83 -16.72
N PHE A 317 23.57 -0.66 -16.08
CA PHE A 317 23.08 0.59 -16.65
C PHE A 317 24.15 1.24 -17.54
N SER A 318 23.71 1.89 -18.62
CA SER A 318 24.60 2.60 -19.56
C SER A 318 25.37 3.75 -18.90
N LYS A 319 24.79 4.36 -17.88
CA LYS A 319 25.37 5.39 -17.02
C LYS A 319 24.79 5.23 -15.63
N TYR A 320 25.58 5.47 -14.59
CA TYR A 320 25.06 5.58 -13.23
C TYR A 320 26.00 6.41 -12.36
N ARG A 321 25.47 6.98 -11.29
CA ARG A 321 26.23 7.66 -10.24
C ARG A 321 25.77 7.20 -8.87
N THR A 322 26.66 7.23 -7.89
CA THR A 322 26.35 6.98 -6.49
C THR A 322 26.73 8.20 -5.68
N VAL A 323 25.77 8.75 -4.95
CA VAL A 323 25.96 9.89 -4.05
C VAL A 323 25.91 9.38 -2.62
N GLU A 324 26.92 9.71 -1.82
CA GLU A 324 26.90 9.37 -0.39
C GLU A 324 25.84 10.18 0.34
N LEU A 325 25.09 9.52 1.21
CA LEU A 325 24.12 10.14 2.09
C LEU A 325 24.63 10.04 3.54
N PRO A 326 25.57 10.92 3.95
CA PRO A 326 26.12 10.88 5.30
C PRO A 326 25.01 11.20 6.29
N LEU A 327 24.67 10.22 7.13
CA LEU A 327 23.67 10.33 8.17
C LEU A 327 24.27 9.76 9.46
N ASP A 328 24.36 10.60 10.49
CA ASP A 328 24.84 10.19 11.81
C ASP A 328 23.67 9.96 12.80
N LEU A 329 23.87 9.09 13.78
CA LEU A 329 22.92 8.84 14.87
C LEU A 329 22.57 10.12 15.65
N ALA A 330 23.51 11.06 15.76
CA ALA A 330 23.32 12.35 16.40
C ALA A 330 22.34 13.28 15.66
N GLU A 331 22.06 13.02 14.39
CA GLU A 331 21.09 13.77 13.57
C GLU A 331 19.66 13.25 13.75
N LEU A 332 19.48 12.10 14.39
CA LEU A 332 18.17 11.52 14.69
C LEU A 332 17.65 12.03 16.05
N PRO A 333 16.34 12.29 16.19
CA PRO A 333 15.79 12.64 17.49
C PRO A 333 16.08 11.53 18.51
N PRO A 334 16.23 11.87 19.80
CA PRO A 334 16.40 10.87 20.84
C PRO A 334 15.21 9.91 20.83
N GLU A 335 15.45 8.67 21.22
CA GLU A 335 14.37 7.70 21.40
C GLU A 335 13.37 8.29 22.41
N GLU A 336 12.11 8.44 22.01
CA GLU A 336 11.09 8.82 22.96
C GLU A 336 10.98 7.69 23.96
N VAL A 337 11.43 7.94 25.19
CA VAL A 337 11.17 7.07 26.32
C VAL A 337 9.67 7.16 26.54
N ILE A 338 8.91 6.24 25.92
CA ILE A 338 7.50 6.06 26.25
C ILE A 338 7.51 5.63 27.72
N PRO A 339 6.97 6.44 28.66
CA PRO A 339 6.90 6.01 30.05
C PRO A 339 6.07 4.73 30.11
N ASP A 340 6.59 3.70 30.79
CA ASP A 340 5.86 2.46 31.06
C ASP A 340 4.47 2.80 31.62
N PRO A 341 3.39 2.18 31.09
CA PRO A 341 2.02 2.47 31.49
C PRO A 341 1.72 2.16 32.96
#